data_AF-A0A1J5MWH3-F1
#
_entry.id   AF-A0A1J5MWH3-F1
#
_cell.length_a   1.000
_cell.length_b   1.000
_cell.length_c   1.000
_cell.angle_alpha   90.00
_cell.angle_beta   90.00
_cell.angle_gamma   90.00
#
_symmetry.space_group_name_H-M   'P 1'
#
loop_
_entity.id
_entity.type
_entity.pdbx_description
1 polymer ?
#
loop_
_entity_poly.entity_id
_entity_poly.type
_entity_poly.pdbx_seq_one_letter_code
_entity_poly.pdbx_strand_id
1 'polypeptide(L)'
;MSEQPRETVMDIFILGLKTWLAEMKWLVRSLSGRFEVGRLEKELEREYGILGRIAEAPRGKKAEKELCLKQIAFLKEEIDALKDELANDREERMKHIRREGGGASQGGEQ
;
A
#
# COMPACT_ATOMS: atom_id res chain seq x y z
N MET A 1 -20.06 -47.57 -5.44
CA MET A 1 -19.23 -46.95 -6.49
C MET A 1 -19.24 -45.46 -6.25
N SER A 2 -18.12 -44.90 -5.80
CA SER A 2 -17.99 -43.47 -5.54
C SER A 2 -17.70 -42.78 -6.87
N GLU A 3 -18.64 -42.01 -7.42
CA GLU A 3 -18.37 -41.16 -8.58
C GLU A 3 -17.41 -40.05 -8.15
N GLN A 4 -16.17 -40.09 -8.64
CA GLN A 4 -15.29 -38.93 -8.52
C GLN A 4 -15.82 -37.82 -9.45
N PRO A 5 -16.07 -36.60 -8.95
CA PRO A 5 -16.46 -35.49 -9.81
C PRO A 5 -15.31 -35.23 -10.80
N ARG A 6 -15.61 -35.30 -12.11
CA ARG A 6 -14.66 -34.88 -13.14
C ARG A 6 -14.57 -33.37 -13.07
N GLU A 7 -13.51 -32.85 -12.48
CA GLU A 7 -13.19 -31.43 -12.59
C GLU A 7 -13.13 -31.06 -14.07
N THR A 8 -14.00 -30.15 -14.49
CA THR A 8 -14.09 -29.75 -15.89
C THR A 8 -12.97 -28.74 -16.18
N VAL A 9 -12.46 -28.71 -17.41
CA VAL A 9 -11.52 -27.65 -17.86
C VAL A 9 -12.06 -26.24 -17.58
N MET A 10 -13.38 -26.07 -17.60
CA MET A 10 -14.05 -24.83 -17.23
C MET A 10 -13.93 -24.50 -15.75
N ASP A 11 -13.95 -25.49 -14.86
CA ASP A 11 -13.79 -25.29 -13.42
C ASP A 11 -12.37 -24.81 -13.10
N ILE A 12 -11.36 -25.38 -13.77
CA ILE A 12 -9.96 -24.96 -13.67
C ILE A 12 -9.78 -23.52 -14.18
N PHE A 13 -10.42 -23.17 -15.30
CA PHE A 13 -10.37 -21.80 -15.84
C PHE A 13 -11.03 -20.78 -14.90
N ILE A 14 -12.22 -21.11 -14.36
CA ILE A 14 -12.93 -20.26 -13.40
C ILE A 14 -12.11 -20.08 -12.12
N LEU A 15 -11.45 -21.14 -11.64
CA LEU A 15 -10.56 -21.08 -10.49
C LEU A 15 -9.38 -20.13 -10.76
N GLY A 16 -8.69 -20.29 -11.90
CA GLY A 16 -7.59 -19.43 -12.30
C GLY A 16 -8.01 -17.95 -12.42
N LEU A 17 -9.19 -17.67 -12.98
CA LEU A 17 -9.72 -16.32 -13.09
C LEU A 17 -10.05 -15.70 -11.73
N LYS A 18 -10.64 -16.48 -10.80
CA LYS A 18 -10.92 -16.02 -9.43
C LYS A 18 -9.64 -15.66 -8.68
N THR A 19 -8.60 -16.49 -8.79
CA THR A 19 -7.29 -16.22 -8.19
C THR A 19 -6.67 -14.96 -8.80
N TRP A 20 -6.69 -14.81 -10.12
CA TRP A 20 -6.17 -13.62 -10.79
C TRP A 20 -6.89 -12.33 -10.37
N LEU A 21 -8.22 -12.35 -10.24
CA LEU A 21 -8.99 -11.20 -9.77
C LEU A 21 -8.65 -10.83 -8.31
N ALA A 22 -8.45 -11.83 -7.45
CA ALA A 22 -8.03 -11.60 -6.07
C ALA A 22 -6.66 -10.89 -6.03
N GLU A 23 -5.68 -11.37 -6.80
CA GLU A 23 -4.36 -10.75 -6.92
C GLU A 23 -4.44 -9.32 -7.49
N MET A 24 -5.28 -9.09 -8.50
CA MET A 24 -5.45 -7.78 -9.12
C MET A 24 -6.00 -6.74 -8.12
N LYS A 25 -6.95 -7.13 -7.27
CA LYS A 25 -7.50 -6.25 -6.22
C LYS A 25 -6.41 -5.73 -5.27
N TRP A 26 -5.46 -6.59 -4.92
CA TRP A 26 -4.34 -6.22 -4.06
C TRP A 26 -3.35 -5.28 -4.75
N LEU A 27 -3.03 -5.53 -6.02
CA LEU A 27 -2.18 -4.64 -6.80
C LEU A 27 -2.76 -3.22 -6.89
N VAL A 28 -4.07 -3.11 -7.13
CA VAL A 28 -4.76 -1.82 -7.18
C VAL A 28 -4.70 -1.10 -5.82
N ARG A 29 -4.91 -1.82 -4.71
CA ARG A 29 -4.78 -1.27 -3.35
C ARG A 29 -3.38 -0.73 -3.09
N SER A 30 -2.35 -1.50 -3.44
CA SER A 30 -0.94 -1.10 -3.27
C SER A 30 -0.57 0.12 -4.12
N LEU A 31 -1.04 0.17 -5.37
CA LEU A 31 -0.84 1.32 -6.26
C LEU A 31 -1.53 2.58 -5.72
N SER A 32 -2.76 2.43 -5.21
CA SER A 32 -3.52 3.54 -4.63
C SER A 32 -2.80 4.15 -3.43
N GLY A 33 -2.25 3.33 -2.52
CA GLY A 33 -1.52 3.86 -1.36
C GLY A 33 -0.24 4.59 -1.76
N ARG A 34 0.50 4.10 -2.78
CA ARG A 34 1.68 4.82 -3.29
C ARG A 34 1.33 6.14 -3.95
N PHE A 35 0.19 6.20 -4.64
CA PHE A 35 -0.32 7.45 -5.21
C PHE A 35 -0.71 8.45 -4.10
N GLU A 36 -1.33 7.96 -3.03
CA GLU A 36 -1.71 8.78 -1.88
C GLU A 36 -0.49 9.37 -1.18
N VAL A 37 0.57 8.58 -0.95
CA VAL A 37 1.86 9.08 -0.44
C VAL A 37 2.39 10.20 -1.35
N GLY A 38 2.43 9.98 -2.66
CA GLY A 38 2.90 11.00 -3.61
C GLY A 38 2.03 12.27 -3.62
N ARG A 39 0.73 12.16 -3.37
CA ARG A 39 -0.16 13.32 -3.20
C ARG A 39 0.18 14.10 -1.93
N LEU A 40 0.38 13.41 -0.80
CA LEU A 40 0.74 14.04 0.47
C LEU A 40 2.12 14.70 0.41
N GLU A 41 3.09 14.06 -0.25
CA GLU A 41 4.44 14.63 -0.45
C GLU A 41 4.38 15.94 -1.27
N LYS A 42 3.52 16.02 -2.30
CA LYS A 42 3.29 17.26 -3.05
C LYS A 42 2.64 18.36 -2.20
N GLU A 43 1.72 17.99 -1.32
CA GLU A 43 1.11 18.96 -0.40
C GLU A 43 2.12 19.45 0.63
N LEU A 44 2.99 18.57 1.13
CA LEU A 44 4.07 18.91 2.03
C LEU A 44 5.07 19.90 1.38
N GLU A 45 5.43 19.67 0.12
CA GLU A 45 6.27 20.59 -0.66
C GLU A 45 5.61 21.97 -0.80
N ARG A 46 4.29 22.00 -1.07
CA ARG A 46 3.51 23.25 -1.13
C ARG A 46 3.56 24.01 0.20
N GLU A 47 3.35 23.32 1.31
CA GLU A 47 3.39 23.94 2.65
C GLU A 47 4.78 24.49 2.98
N TYR A 48 5.86 23.79 2.64
CA TYR A 48 7.21 24.35 2.76
C TYR A 48 7.40 25.62 1.92
N GLY A 49 6.85 25.64 0.69
CA GLY A 49 6.86 26.84 -0.14
C GLY A 49 6.08 28.01 0.47
N ILE A 50 4.94 27.73 1.12
CA ILE A 50 4.17 28.74 1.87
C ILE A 50 5.00 29.27 3.04
N LEU A 51 5.59 28.37 3.83
CA LEU A 51 6.42 28.72 4.98
C LEU A 51 7.60 29.62 4.58
N GLY A 52 8.26 29.30 3.46
CA GLY A 52 9.34 30.11 2.89
C GLY A 52 8.87 31.54 2.58
N ARG A 53 7.74 31.69 1.89
CA ARG A 53 7.15 33.01 1.59
C ARG A 53 6.74 33.78 2.85
N ILE A 54 6.27 33.09 3.89
CA ILE A 54 5.96 33.72 5.18
C ILE A 54 7.26 34.20 5.86
N ALA A 55 8.35 33.44 5.74
CA ALA A 55 9.65 33.81 6.31
C ALA A 55 10.26 35.05 5.64
N GLU A 56 10.07 35.23 4.33
CA GLU A 56 10.51 36.42 3.59
C GLU A 56 9.74 37.70 3.99
N ALA A 57 8.47 37.58 4.35
CA ALA A 57 7.61 38.70 4.75
C ALA A 57 6.87 38.44 6.08
N PRO A 58 7.56 38.47 7.22
CA PRO A 58 7.05 37.92 8.49
C PRO A 58 6.06 38.83 9.23
N ARG A 59 5.93 40.12 8.87
CA ARG A 59 5.09 41.06 9.60
C ARG A 59 3.61 40.67 9.51
N GLY A 60 2.99 40.44 10.67
CA GLY A 60 1.55 40.15 10.78
C GLY A 60 1.15 38.69 10.51
N LYS A 61 2.08 37.80 10.16
CA LYS A 61 1.77 36.43 9.70
C LYS A 61 2.03 35.33 10.74
N LYS A 62 2.03 35.66 12.04
CA LYS A 62 2.37 34.70 13.10
C LYS A 62 1.39 33.51 13.14
N ALA A 63 0.10 33.77 13.00
CA ALA A 63 -0.93 32.73 12.99
C ALA A 63 -0.83 31.82 11.74
N GLU A 64 -0.62 32.41 10.56
CA GLU A 64 -0.39 31.66 9.31
C GLU A 64 0.85 30.78 9.42
N LYS A 65 1.95 31.30 9.98
CA LYS A 65 3.16 30.52 10.23
C LYS A 65 2.90 29.32 11.14
N GLU A 66 2.17 29.52 12.23
CA GLU A 66 1.86 28.45 13.18
C GLU A 66 0.98 27.37 12.55
N LEU A 67 -0.02 27.77 11.76
CA LEU A 67 -0.89 26.83 11.03
C LEU A 67 -0.08 26.00 10.03
N CYS A 68 0.75 26.65 9.21
CA CYS A 68 1.61 25.99 8.24
C CYS A 68 2.55 24.98 8.90
N LEU A 69 3.14 25.32 10.05
CA LEU A 69 3.98 24.39 10.82
C LEU A 69 3.21 23.17 11.33
N LYS A 70 1.96 23.34 11.79
CA LYS A 70 1.09 22.23 12.21
C LYS A 70 0.73 21.34 11.02
N GLN A 71 0.43 21.92 9.87
CA GLN A 71 0.14 21.18 8.64
C GLN A 71 1.35 20.37 8.18
N ILE A 72 2.55 20.95 8.20
CA ILE A 72 3.81 20.24 7.90
C ILE A 72 4.04 19.07 8.84
N ALA A 73 3.82 19.27 10.15
CA ALA A 73 3.99 18.21 11.15
C ALA A 73 3.00 17.06 10.89
N PHE A 74 1.72 17.38 10.70
CA PHE A 74 0.68 16.40 10.39
C PHE A 74 0.99 15.63 9.10
N LEU A 75 1.35 16.31 8.01
CA LEU A 75 1.64 15.67 6.73
C LEU A 75 2.82 14.69 6.82
N LYS A 76 3.85 15.02 7.61
CA LYS A 76 4.98 14.10 7.84
C LYS A 76 4.55 12.83 8.57
N GLU A 77 3.82 13.01 9.67
CA GLU A 77 3.31 11.88 10.47
C GLU A 77 2.41 10.97 9.61
N GLU A 78 1.53 11.57 8.81
CA GLU A 78 0.62 10.84 7.93
C GLU A 78 1.36 10.07 6.82
N ILE A 79 2.36 10.70 6.18
CA ILE A 79 3.21 10.05 5.16
C ILE A 79 3.97 8.87 5.75
N ASP A 80 4.55 9.03 6.94
CA ASP A 80 5.31 7.97 7.60
C ASP A 80 4.39 6.81 7.99
N ALA A 81 3.21 7.10 8.56
CA ALA A 81 2.21 6.09 8.89
C ALA A 81 1.75 5.29 7.65
N LEU A 82 1.47 5.96 6.53
CA LEU A 82 1.08 5.31 5.27
C LEU A 82 2.21 4.48 4.67
N LYS A 83 3.47 4.94 4.75
CA LYS A 83 4.64 4.19 4.30
C LYS A 83 4.81 2.91 5.13
N ASP A 84 4.63 2.99 6.44
CA ASP A 84 4.69 1.85 7.34
C ASP A 84 3.56 0.85 7.07
N GLU A 85 2.32 1.32 6.86
CA GLU A 85 1.20 0.45 6.48
C GLU A 85 1.48 -0.29 5.17
N LEU A 86 1.99 0.39 4.14
CA LEU A 86 2.37 -0.22 2.87
C LEU A 86 3.52 -1.23 3.00
N ALA A 87 4.49 -0.96 3.88
CA ALA A 87 5.59 -1.88 4.16
C ALA A 87 5.10 -3.14 4.88
N ASN A 88 4.23 -2.98 5.89
CA ASN A 88 3.63 -4.08 6.64
C ASN A 88 2.75 -4.96 5.74
N ASP A 89 1.88 -4.36 4.91
CA ASP A 89 1.06 -5.08 3.93
C ASP A 89 1.93 -5.89 2.95
N ARG A 90 3.10 -5.37 2.57
CA ARG A 90 4.08 -6.12 1.76
C ARG A 90 4.70 -7.29 2.53
N GLU A 91 5.07 -7.09 3.80
CA GLU A 91 5.67 -8.14 4.62
C GLU A 91 4.69 -9.28 4.91
N GLU A 92 3.45 -8.96 5.26
CA GLU A 92 2.37 -9.94 5.47
C GLU A 92 2.14 -10.79 4.22
N ARG A 93 2.12 -10.17 3.03
CA ARG A 93 2.07 -10.90 1.75
C ARG A 93 3.24 -11.87 1.58
N MET A 94 4.46 -11.41 1.82
CA MET A 94 5.65 -12.27 1.69
C MET A 94 5.63 -13.44 2.67
N LYS A 95 5.05 -13.27 3.87
CA LYS A 95 4.85 -14.35 4.83
C LYS A 95 3.85 -15.39 4.31
N HIS A 96 2.73 -14.96 3.72
CA HIS A 96 1.73 -15.87 3.15
C HIS A 96 2.34 -16.72 2.01
N ILE A 97 3.03 -16.07 1.07
CA ILE A 97 3.67 -16.76 -0.07
C ILE A 97 4.73 -17.76 0.40
N ARG A 98 5.56 -17.41 1.38
CA ARG A 98 6.57 -18.36 1.94
C ARG A 98 5.93 -19.57 2.61
N ARG A 99 4.78 -19.38 3.28
CA ARG A 99 4.07 -20.45 3.97
C ARG A 99 3.40 -21.42 2.99
N GLU A 100 2.90 -20.90 1.87
CA GLU A 100 2.30 -21.73 0.80
C GLU A 100 3.37 -22.40 -0.08
N GLY A 101 4.49 -21.72 -0.36
CA GLY A 101 5.61 -22.28 -1.13
C GLY A 101 6.47 -23.32 -0.40
N GLY A 102 6.40 -23.39 0.93
CA GLY A 102 7.16 -24.34 1.75
C GLY A 102 6.58 -25.75 1.85
N GLY A 103 5.41 -26.01 1.28
CA GLY A 103 4.72 -27.33 1.34
C GLY A 103 5.12 -28.33 0.23
N ALA A 104 5.90 -27.91 -0.77
CA ALA A 104 6.15 -28.70 -1.98
C ALA A 104 7.46 -29.51 -1.98
N SER A 105 8.07 -29.79 -0.81
CA SER A 105 9.34 -30.54 -0.73
C SER A 105 9.32 -31.72 0.26
N GLN A 106 8.16 -32.37 0.44
CA GLN A 106 8.11 -33.71 1.01
C GLN A 106 7.34 -34.65 0.08
N GLY A 107 8.06 -35.14 -0.93
CA GLY A 107 7.71 -36.32 -1.72
C GLY A 107 8.96 -37.18 -1.81
N GLY A 108 9.34 -37.76 -0.68
CA GLY A 108 10.47 -38.67 -0.56
C GLY A 108 10.26 -39.90 -1.44
N GLU A 109 11.36 -40.28 -2.08
CA GLU A 109 11.56 -41.49 -2.85
C GLU A 109 10.99 -42.73 -2.15
N GLN A 110 10.24 -43.54 -2.92
CA GLN A 110 10.06 -44.98 -2.68
C GLN A 110 10.33 -45.70 -4.00
#